data_AF-A0A8J8TQ41-F1
#
_entry.id   AF-A0A8J8TQ41-F1
#
_cell.length_a   1.000
_cell.length_b   1.000
_cell.length_c   1.000
_cell.angle_alpha   90.00
_cell.angle_beta   90.00
_cell.angle_gamma   90.00
#
_symmetry.space_group_name_H-M   'P 1'
#
loop_
_entity.id
_entity.type
_entity.pdbx_description
1 polymer ?
#
loop_
_entity_poly.entity_id
_entity_poly.type
_entity_poly.pdbx_seq_one_letter_code
_entity_poly.pdbx_strand_id
1 'polypeptide(L)'
;MRLEVVPSATAGDNPRPYFLSSPILRIGMSQDIGVELEADEIESFLQEQGLGVLGIAKEGEAYTIPIAFAYDGDSHRCFFRFVIGEESMKQSLVSETELASLTVYEWATPNQWKSVVIRGRIRQVPDADLAEAATLFSVVGEEATLEVFNEPLSEYETVWYELDISEITGRGQFVGSRESVV
;
A
#
# COMPACT_ATOMS: atom_id res chain seq x y z
N MET A 1 62.17 -35.03 -30.63
CA MET A 1 62.95 -34.51 -29.48
C MET A 1 63.33 -33.06 -29.75
N ARG A 2 62.57 -32.11 -29.20
CA ARG A 2 63.04 -30.80 -28.76
C ARG A 2 62.00 -30.25 -27.78
N LEU A 3 62.38 -30.20 -26.51
CA LEU A 3 61.72 -29.43 -25.46
C LEU A 3 61.95 -27.95 -25.69
N GLU A 4 61.07 -27.11 -25.15
CA GLU A 4 61.27 -25.78 -24.53
C GLU A 4 60.00 -24.93 -24.75
N VAL A 5 59.47 -24.11 -23.84
CA VAL A 5 59.59 -23.86 -22.39
C VAL A 5 58.27 -23.14 -22.07
N VAL A 6 57.63 -23.50 -20.95
CA VAL A 6 56.47 -22.78 -20.41
C VAL A 6 56.97 -21.57 -19.60
N PRO A 7 56.49 -20.34 -19.82
CA PRO A 7 56.61 -19.28 -18.84
C PRO A 7 55.48 -19.36 -17.81
N SER A 8 55.86 -19.30 -16.54
CA SER A 8 55.00 -19.33 -15.37
C SER A 8 54.55 -17.91 -14.97
N ALA A 9 53.26 -17.82 -14.61
CA ALA A 9 52.58 -16.89 -13.70
C ALA A 9 52.74 -15.36 -13.87
N THR A 10 51.62 -14.63 -13.87
CA THR A 10 51.21 -13.86 -12.68
C THR A 10 49.76 -13.34 -12.78
N ALA A 11 49.08 -13.54 -11.65
CA ALA A 11 47.95 -12.84 -11.05
C ALA A 11 47.17 -11.77 -11.86
N GLY A 12 45.85 -11.96 -11.87
CA GLY A 12 44.89 -10.89 -11.58
C GLY A 12 44.14 -10.33 -12.76
N ASP A 13 43.27 -11.13 -13.40
CA ASP A 13 42.23 -10.60 -14.28
C ASP A 13 40.85 -11.00 -13.74
N ASN A 14 40.22 -10.05 -13.04
CA ASN A 14 38.78 -10.06 -12.79
C ASN A 14 38.26 -8.69 -13.24
N PRO A 15 37.54 -8.59 -14.36
CA PRO A 15 37.09 -7.29 -14.86
C PRO A 15 35.99 -6.74 -13.95
N ARG A 16 36.26 -5.59 -13.32
CA ARG A 16 35.23 -4.75 -12.70
C ARG A 16 34.44 -4.03 -13.82
N PRO A 17 33.10 -4.01 -13.80
CA PRO A 17 32.34 -3.30 -14.80
C PRO A 17 32.51 -1.77 -14.68
N TYR A 18 32.48 -1.14 -15.85
CA TYR A 18 32.68 0.28 -16.12
C TYR A 18 31.79 1.20 -15.26
N PHE A 19 32.41 2.08 -14.47
CA PHE A 19 31.78 3.30 -13.98
C PHE A 19 31.79 4.35 -15.09
N LEU A 20 30.71 4.43 -15.86
CA LEU A 20 30.47 5.60 -16.70
C LEU A 20 30.06 6.76 -15.81
N SER A 21 30.84 7.84 -15.89
CA SER A 21 30.54 9.13 -15.30
C SER A 21 29.30 9.72 -15.97
N SER A 22 28.14 9.56 -15.35
CA SER A 22 26.94 10.32 -15.71
C SER A 22 27.05 11.73 -15.10
N PRO A 23 26.77 12.80 -15.85
CA PRO A 23 26.67 14.12 -15.27
C PRO A 23 25.51 14.14 -14.28
N ILE A 24 25.79 14.68 -13.09
CA ILE A 24 24.84 14.88 -12.00
C ILE A 24 23.63 15.63 -12.56
N LEU A 25 22.54 14.90 -12.79
CA LEU A 25 21.25 15.50 -13.09
C LEU A 25 20.84 16.25 -11.82
N ARG A 26 20.92 17.59 -11.87
CA ARG A 26 20.18 18.44 -10.94
C ARG A 26 18.71 18.06 -11.09
N ILE A 27 18.20 17.21 -10.21
CA ILE A 27 16.78 16.94 -10.09
C ILE A 27 16.17 18.25 -9.57
N GLY A 28 15.78 19.12 -10.50
CA GLY A 28 14.76 20.10 -10.20
C GLY A 28 13.49 19.31 -9.87
N MET A 29 12.98 19.43 -8.65
CA MET A 29 11.66 18.92 -8.30
C MET A 29 10.65 19.71 -9.12
N SER A 30 10.24 19.18 -10.27
CA SER A 30 9.55 19.94 -11.32
C SER A 30 8.51 19.05 -11.99
N GLN A 31 7.23 19.39 -11.85
CA GLN A 31 6.10 19.01 -12.73
C GLN A 31 5.73 17.51 -12.86
N ASP A 32 6.56 16.56 -12.41
CA ASP A 32 6.41 15.11 -12.67
C ASP A 32 5.74 14.31 -11.54
N ILE A 33 5.33 14.96 -10.44
CA ILE A 33 4.79 14.28 -9.24
C ILE A 33 3.25 14.20 -9.18
N GLY A 34 2.55 14.44 -10.30
CA GLY A 34 1.09 14.60 -10.34
C GLY A 34 0.61 15.89 -9.67
N VAL A 35 -0.70 16.14 -9.69
CA VAL A 35 -1.37 17.23 -8.95
C VAL A 35 -1.95 16.72 -7.63
N GLU A 36 -2.16 17.61 -6.67
CA GLU A 36 -2.93 17.30 -5.47
C GLU A 36 -4.40 17.06 -5.84
N LEU A 37 -5.04 16.13 -5.14
CA LEU A 37 -6.47 15.88 -5.27
C LEU A 37 -7.23 16.74 -4.28
N GLU A 38 -8.37 17.27 -4.73
CA GLU A 38 -9.31 17.95 -3.85
C GLU A 38 -10.03 16.92 -2.95
N ALA A 39 -10.61 17.38 -1.83
CA ALA A 39 -11.22 16.50 -0.83
C ALA A 39 -12.34 15.61 -1.41
N ASP A 40 -13.19 16.17 -2.27
CA ASP A 40 -14.27 15.44 -2.95
C ASP A 40 -13.75 14.39 -3.94
N GLU A 41 -12.62 14.65 -4.60
CA GLU A 41 -11.95 13.68 -5.48
C GLU A 41 -11.35 12.51 -4.69
N ILE A 42 -10.84 12.79 -3.49
CA ILE A 42 -10.32 11.78 -2.57
C ILE A 42 -11.47 10.91 -2.05
N GLU A 43 -12.53 11.53 -1.55
CA GLU A 43 -13.71 10.83 -1.02
C GLU A 43 -14.34 9.93 -2.08
N SER A 44 -14.60 10.48 -3.27
CA SER A 44 -15.18 9.72 -4.39
C SER A 44 -14.29 8.54 -4.77
N PHE A 45 -12.96 8.76 -4.83
CA PHE A 45 -12.03 7.69 -5.13
C PHE A 45 -12.04 6.59 -4.06
N LEU A 46 -12.02 6.93 -2.78
CA LEU A 46 -12.03 5.93 -1.71
C LEU A 46 -13.35 5.16 -1.63
N GLN A 47 -14.49 5.77 -2.00
CA GLN A 47 -15.78 5.08 -2.07
C GLN A 47 -15.86 4.10 -3.26
N GLU A 48 -15.19 4.40 -4.36
CA GLU A 48 -15.12 3.53 -5.55
C GLU A 48 -14.15 2.36 -5.37
N GLN A 49 -13.13 2.53 -4.51
CA GLN A 49 -12.11 1.52 -4.25
C GLN A 49 -12.51 0.58 -3.12
N GLY A 50 -12.22 -0.71 -3.29
CA GLY A 50 -12.45 -1.74 -2.28
C GLY A 50 -11.18 -2.37 -1.73
N LEU A 51 -10.02 -2.04 -2.29
CA LEU A 51 -8.75 -2.69 -2.00
C LEU A 51 -7.62 -1.68 -1.84
N GLY A 52 -6.81 -1.86 -0.80
CA GLY A 52 -5.64 -1.04 -0.54
C GLY A 52 -4.48 -1.86 0.03
N VAL A 53 -3.41 -1.17 0.38
CA VAL A 53 -2.25 -1.73 1.07
C VAL A 53 -2.14 -1.07 2.44
N LEU A 54 -2.37 -1.87 3.48
CA LEU A 54 -2.27 -1.43 4.87
C LEU A 54 -0.85 -1.67 5.38
N GLY A 55 -0.19 -0.58 5.77
CA GLY A 55 1.06 -0.57 6.50
C GLY A 55 0.81 -0.52 8.01
N ILE A 56 1.37 -1.49 8.71
CA ILE A 56 1.38 -1.62 10.18
C ILE A 56 2.82 -1.78 10.65
N ALA A 57 3.09 -1.55 11.94
CA ALA A 57 4.45 -1.60 12.46
C ALA A 57 4.50 -2.18 13.86
N LYS A 58 5.46 -3.09 14.07
CA LYS A 58 5.74 -3.70 15.37
C LYS A 58 7.23 -3.57 15.68
N GLU A 59 7.56 -3.03 16.85
CA GLU A 59 8.95 -2.91 17.34
C GLU A 59 9.92 -2.24 16.35
N GLY A 60 9.41 -1.32 15.51
CA GLY A 60 10.22 -0.62 14.50
C GLY A 60 10.34 -1.35 13.16
N GLU A 61 9.77 -2.55 13.03
CA GLU A 61 9.63 -3.26 11.76
C GLU A 61 8.30 -2.93 11.10
N ALA A 62 8.35 -2.54 9.82
CA ALA A 62 7.17 -2.21 9.03
C ALA A 62 6.71 -3.41 8.20
N TYR A 63 5.40 -3.66 8.22
CA TYR A 63 4.73 -4.72 7.49
C TYR A 63 3.63 -4.13 6.63
N THR A 64 3.56 -4.54 5.36
CA THR A 64 2.50 -4.09 4.45
C THR A 64 1.71 -5.27 3.93
N ILE A 65 0.39 -5.20 4.05
CA ILE A 65 -0.51 -6.25 3.58
C ILE A 65 -1.57 -5.66 2.64
N PRO A 66 -1.83 -6.30 1.48
CA PRO A 66 -3.04 -6.04 0.73
C PRO A 66 -4.27 -6.36 1.59
N ILE A 67 -5.24 -5.45 1.63
CA ILE A 67 -6.44 -5.63 2.44
C ILE A 67 -7.65 -4.96 1.78
N ALA A 68 -8.79 -5.64 1.84
CA ALA A 68 -10.06 -5.04 1.49
C ALA A 68 -10.46 -4.02 2.56
N PHE A 69 -11.01 -2.88 2.15
CA PHE A 69 -11.43 -1.83 3.06
C PHE A 69 -12.73 -1.19 2.58
N ALA A 70 -13.47 -0.62 3.53
CA ALA A 70 -14.59 0.26 3.24
C ALA A 70 -14.32 1.64 3.84
N TYR A 71 -14.54 2.70 3.05
CA TYR A 71 -14.42 4.08 3.52
C TYR A 71 -15.77 4.61 4.00
N ASP A 72 -15.76 5.16 5.22
CA ASP A 72 -16.88 5.88 5.84
C ASP A 72 -16.56 7.38 5.77
N GLY A 73 -17.13 8.06 4.77
CA GLY A 73 -16.97 9.50 4.59
C GLY A 73 -17.69 10.33 5.65
N ASP A 74 -18.77 9.81 6.24
CA ASP A 74 -19.58 10.54 7.22
C ASP A 74 -18.84 10.64 8.57
N SER A 75 -18.17 9.56 8.98
CA SER A 75 -17.39 9.54 10.24
C SER A 75 -15.88 9.66 10.04
N HIS A 76 -15.42 9.80 8.79
CA HIS A 76 -14.00 9.94 8.45
C HIS A 76 -13.14 8.75 8.94
N ARG A 77 -13.61 7.52 8.66
CA ARG A 77 -12.97 6.25 9.08
C ARG A 77 -12.78 5.30 7.89
N CYS A 78 -11.86 4.35 8.03
CA CYS A 78 -11.82 3.16 7.17
C CYS A 78 -12.04 1.90 8.00
N PHE A 79 -12.86 0.97 7.51
CA PHE A 79 -13.09 -0.33 8.13
C PHE A 79 -12.37 -1.44 7.38
N PHE A 80 -11.87 -2.41 8.14
CA PHE A 80 -11.17 -3.58 7.64
C PHE A 80 -11.72 -4.83 8.30
N ARG A 81 -11.83 -5.90 7.53
CA ARG A 81 -12.17 -7.23 8.02
C ARG A 81 -10.93 -8.11 7.97
N PHE A 82 -10.41 -8.47 9.13
CA PHE A 82 -9.30 -9.42 9.24
C PHE A 82 -9.85 -10.82 9.45
N VAL A 83 -9.43 -11.74 8.57
CA VAL A 83 -9.65 -13.17 8.76
C VAL A 83 -8.39 -13.78 9.34
N ILE A 84 -8.50 -14.31 10.55
CA ILE A 84 -7.40 -14.65 11.44
C ILE A 84 -7.50 -16.13 11.79
N GLY A 85 -6.48 -16.92 11.42
CA GLY A 85 -6.35 -18.32 11.88
C GLY A 85 -5.65 -18.41 13.23
N GLU A 86 -5.65 -19.60 13.85
CA GLU A 86 -5.19 -19.85 15.23
C GLU A 86 -3.72 -19.45 15.55
N GLU A 87 -2.89 -19.12 14.56
CA GLU A 87 -1.52 -18.58 14.74
C GLU A 87 -1.21 -17.42 13.77
N SER A 88 -2.20 -16.58 13.48
CA SER A 88 -2.05 -15.57 12.44
C SER A 88 -1.12 -14.43 12.87
N MET A 89 0.06 -14.37 12.23
CA MET A 89 0.96 -13.22 12.25
C MET A 89 0.23 -11.88 12.05
N LYS A 90 -0.87 -11.84 11.29
CA LYS A 90 -1.64 -10.61 11.07
C LYS A 90 -2.28 -10.07 12.36
N GLN A 91 -2.72 -10.95 13.26
CA GLN A 91 -3.34 -10.55 14.53
C GLN A 91 -2.33 -9.90 15.46
N SER A 92 -1.17 -10.52 15.63
CA SER A 92 -0.13 -9.99 16.52
C SER A 92 0.49 -8.70 16.00
N LEU A 93 0.53 -8.51 14.69
CA LEU A 93 1.01 -7.26 14.11
C LEU A 93 0.00 -6.11 14.30
N VAL A 94 -1.29 -6.33 14.06
CA VAL A 94 -2.29 -5.25 14.15
C VAL A 94 -2.62 -4.89 15.60
N SER A 95 -2.66 -5.86 16.52
CA SER A 95 -3.01 -5.60 17.92
C SER A 95 -1.99 -4.74 18.66
N GLU A 96 -0.73 -4.76 18.21
CA GLU A 96 0.38 -3.99 18.79
C GLU A 96 0.70 -2.70 18.00
N THR A 97 0.03 -2.48 16.87
CA THR A 97 0.19 -1.27 16.06
C THR A 97 -0.77 -0.19 16.56
N GLU A 98 -0.26 0.96 17.00
CA GLU A 98 -1.11 2.11 17.34
C GLU A 98 -1.42 2.99 16.12
N LEU A 99 -0.45 3.17 15.23
CA LEU A 99 -0.56 4.03 14.05
C LEU A 99 -0.32 3.22 12.79
N ALA A 100 -1.26 3.31 11.85
CA ALA A 100 -1.19 2.63 10.56
C ALA A 100 -1.30 3.62 9.41
N SER A 101 -0.94 3.14 8.22
CA SER A 101 -1.14 3.87 6.97
C SER A 101 -1.84 2.99 5.94
N LEU A 102 -2.93 3.46 5.34
CA LEU A 102 -3.56 2.80 4.19
C LEU A 102 -3.16 3.54 2.92
N THR A 103 -2.63 2.81 1.94
CA THR A 103 -2.37 3.33 0.59
C THR A 103 -3.34 2.70 -0.39
N VAL A 104 -4.07 3.54 -1.12
CA VAL A 104 -5.00 3.14 -2.18
C VAL A 104 -4.54 3.79 -3.47
N TYR A 105 -4.46 3.03 -4.56
CA TYR A 105 -3.97 3.59 -5.81
C TYR A 105 -4.52 2.86 -7.03
N GLU A 106 -4.60 3.59 -8.12
CA GLU A 106 -4.83 3.07 -9.47
C GLU A 106 -3.70 3.52 -10.38
N TRP A 107 -3.27 2.60 -11.24
CA TRP A 107 -2.24 2.86 -12.24
C TRP A 107 -2.68 2.31 -13.58
N ALA A 108 -3.06 3.20 -14.50
CA ALA A 108 -3.38 2.83 -15.88
C ALA A 108 -2.18 3.08 -16.80
N THR A 109 -1.60 4.29 -16.73
CA THR A 109 -0.41 4.68 -17.52
C THR A 109 0.44 5.68 -16.72
N PRO A 110 1.68 5.98 -17.13
CA PRO A 110 2.49 7.02 -16.48
C PRO A 110 1.81 8.40 -16.40
N ASN A 111 0.87 8.69 -17.31
CA ASN A 111 0.11 9.95 -17.35
C ASN A 111 -1.33 9.80 -16.85
N GLN A 112 -1.69 8.63 -16.30
CA GLN A 112 -3.03 8.34 -15.79
C GLN A 112 -2.92 7.42 -14.58
N TRP A 113 -2.88 8.05 -13.41
CA TRP A 113 -2.78 7.35 -12.13
C TRP A 113 -3.39 8.22 -11.03
N LYS A 114 -3.81 7.59 -9.95
CA LYS A 114 -4.31 8.25 -8.76
C LYS A 114 -3.83 7.49 -7.54
N SER A 115 -3.48 8.18 -6.46
CA SER A 115 -3.16 7.57 -5.18
C SER A 115 -3.70 8.41 -4.03
N VAL A 116 -4.10 7.72 -2.97
CA VAL A 116 -4.48 8.29 -1.69
C VAL A 116 -3.72 7.57 -0.60
N VAL A 117 -3.12 8.33 0.31
CA VAL A 117 -2.46 7.83 1.51
C VAL A 117 -3.20 8.38 2.73
N ILE A 118 -3.68 7.46 3.55
CA ILE A 118 -4.42 7.71 4.77
C ILE A 118 -3.54 7.30 5.94
N ARG A 119 -3.47 8.12 6.99
CA ARG A 119 -2.76 7.80 8.24
C ARG A 119 -3.66 8.05 9.43
N GLY A 120 -3.58 7.17 10.41
CA GLY A 120 -4.50 7.20 11.53
C GLY A 120 -4.18 6.21 12.62
N ARG A 121 -5.02 6.23 13.66
CA ARG A 121 -4.97 5.23 14.71
C ARG A 121 -5.73 3.99 14.27
N ILE A 122 -5.12 2.81 14.39
CA ILE A 122 -5.80 1.55 14.14
C ILE A 122 -6.25 0.92 15.45
N ARG A 123 -7.48 0.42 15.49
CA ARG A 123 -8.05 -0.25 16.67
C ARG A 123 -9.17 -1.19 16.27
N GLN A 124 -9.57 -2.08 17.17
CA GLN A 124 -10.76 -2.89 16.95
C GLN A 124 -12.01 -2.01 16.91
N VAL A 125 -12.93 -2.37 16.02
CA VAL A 125 -14.24 -1.71 15.91
C VAL A 125 -15.04 -1.99 17.18
N PRO A 126 -15.62 -0.98 17.85
CA PRO A 126 -16.52 -1.19 18.98
C PRO A 126 -17.76 -1.98 18.59
N ASP A 127 -18.31 -2.78 19.50
CA ASP A 127 -19.52 -3.59 19.25
C ASP A 127 -20.70 -2.79 18.67
N ALA A 128 -20.86 -1.53 19.10
CA ALA A 128 -21.92 -0.65 18.64
C ALA A 128 -21.83 -0.30 17.15
N ASP A 129 -20.63 -0.32 16.58
CA ASP A 129 -20.34 0.12 15.22
C ASP A 129 -20.18 -1.07 14.25
N LEU A 130 -20.20 -2.32 14.76
CA LEU A 130 -20.02 -3.52 13.93
C LEU A 130 -21.07 -3.66 12.82
N ALA A 131 -22.32 -3.28 13.10
CA ALA A 131 -23.40 -3.35 12.12
C ALA A 131 -23.20 -2.35 10.96
N GLU A 132 -22.69 -1.16 11.27
CA GLU A 132 -22.34 -0.12 10.30
C GLU A 132 -21.14 -0.58 9.45
N ALA A 133 -20.07 -1.03 10.10
CA ALA A 133 -18.88 -1.55 9.43
C ALA A 133 -19.24 -2.69 8.45
N ALA A 134 -20.04 -3.67 8.90
CA ALA A 134 -20.47 -4.77 8.05
C ALA A 134 -21.35 -4.31 6.87
N THR A 135 -22.20 -3.31 7.07
CA THR A 135 -23.06 -2.75 6.01
C THR A 135 -22.23 -2.07 4.93
N LEU A 136 -21.32 -1.18 5.32
CA LEU A 136 -20.42 -0.49 4.38
C LEU A 136 -19.53 -1.49 3.62
N PHE A 137 -18.98 -2.47 4.33
CA PHE A 137 -18.13 -3.49 3.73
C PHE A 137 -18.88 -4.44 2.79
N SER A 138 -20.19 -4.62 2.94
CA SER A 138 -20.99 -5.43 2.01
C SER A 138 -20.98 -4.88 0.57
N VAL A 139 -20.76 -3.57 0.41
CA VAL A 139 -20.67 -2.88 -0.89
C VAL A 139 -19.36 -3.18 -1.61
N VAL A 140 -18.29 -3.42 -0.85
CA VAL A 140 -16.96 -3.78 -1.37
C VAL A 140 -17.01 -5.13 -2.11
N GLY A 141 -17.94 -6.01 -1.72
CA GLY A 141 -18.19 -7.31 -2.37
C GLY A 141 -17.19 -8.39 -1.98
N GLU A 142 -17.61 -9.67 -2.09
CA GLU A 142 -16.74 -10.81 -1.80
C GLU A 142 -15.55 -10.92 -2.78
N GLU A 143 -15.63 -10.32 -3.99
CA GLU A 143 -14.54 -10.38 -4.98
C GLU A 143 -13.28 -9.61 -4.57
N ALA A 144 -13.38 -8.66 -3.62
CA ALA A 144 -12.23 -7.94 -3.08
C ALA A 144 -11.46 -8.75 -2.02
N THR A 145 -11.98 -9.91 -1.60
CA THR A 145 -11.28 -10.74 -0.61
C THR A 145 -10.09 -11.43 -1.26
N LEU A 146 -8.88 -10.91 -1.00
CA LEU A 146 -7.61 -11.58 -1.32
C LEU A 146 -7.33 -12.75 -0.38
N GLU A 147 -8.36 -13.53 -0.08
CA GLU A 147 -8.36 -14.55 0.93
C GLU A 147 -7.82 -15.86 0.35
N VAL A 148 -6.50 -16.05 0.46
CA VAL A 148 -5.87 -17.36 0.28
C VAL A 148 -5.93 -18.10 1.62
N PHE A 149 -6.89 -19.01 1.75
CA PHE A 149 -7.03 -19.86 2.92
C PHE A 149 -6.31 -21.19 2.73
N ASN A 150 -5.53 -21.59 3.73
CA ASN A 150 -4.92 -22.93 3.77
C ASN A 150 -5.82 -23.97 4.44
N GLU A 151 -6.89 -23.53 5.11
CA GLU A 151 -7.80 -24.35 5.92
C GLU A 151 -9.26 -23.92 5.68
N PRO A 152 -10.28 -24.67 6.14
CA PRO A 152 -11.68 -24.26 6.02
C PRO A 152 -11.99 -22.93 6.71
N LEU A 153 -12.86 -22.10 6.13
CA LEU A 153 -13.29 -20.80 6.67
C LEU A 153 -13.79 -20.84 8.13
N SER A 154 -14.35 -21.97 8.56
CA SER A 154 -14.83 -22.17 9.93
C SER A 154 -13.74 -22.17 11.00
N GLU A 155 -12.49 -22.38 10.60
CA GLU A 155 -11.30 -22.36 11.47
C GLU A 155 -10.74 -20.93 11.64
N TYR A 156 -11.33 -19.93 10.99
CA TYR A 156 -10.87 -18.55 11.06
C TYR A 156 -11.86 -17.68 11.82
N GLU A 157 -11.34 -16.90 12.75
CA GLU A 157 -12.08 -15.83 13.40
C GLU A 157 -12.06 -14.58 12.50
N THR A 158 -13.20 -13.90 12.43
CA THR A 158 -13.28 -12.59 11.79
C THR A 158 -13.22 -11.51 12.85
N VAL A 159 -12.23 -10.62 12.75
CA VAL A 159 -12.08 -9.48 13.64
C VAL A 159 -12.12 -8.19 12.83
N TRP A 160 -12.92 -7.23 13.28
CA TRP A 160 -13.08 -5.94 12.62
C TRP A 160 -12.15 -4.90 13.23
N TYR A 161 -11.44 -4.18 12.36
CA TYR A 161 -10.61 -3.04 12.75
C TYR A 161 -11.09 -1.79 12.01
N GLU A 162 -10.89 -0.64 12.64
CA GLU A 162 -11.04 0.66 12.03
C GLU A 162 -9.73 1.43 12.06
N LEU A 163 -9.53 2.28 11.06
CA LEU A 163 -8.55 3.34 11.02
C LEU A 163 -9.27 4.67 11.22
N ASP A 164 -9.06 5.29 12.37
CA ASP A 164 -9.50 6.64 12.68
C ASP A 164 -8.55 7.65 12.03
N ILE A 165 -9.03 8.35 11.00
CA ILE A 165 -8.19 9.09 10.05
C ILE A 165 -7.75 10.41 10.65
N SER A 166 -6.43 10.55 10.83
CA SER A 166 -5.79 11.79 11.29
C SER A 166 -5.20 12.63 10.15
N GLU A 167 -4.85 11.99 9.04
CA GLU A 167 -4.28 12.63 7.86
C GLU A 167 -4.71 11.87 6.61
N ILE A 168 -5.08 12.61 5.57
CA ILE A 168 -5.41 12.07 4.26
C ILE A 168 -4.79 12.97 3.20
N THR A 169 -4.08 12.36 2.25
CA THR A 169 -3.44 13.07 1.14
C THR A 169 -3.72 12.33 -0.16
N GLY A 170 -3.98 13.07 -1.22
CA GLY A 170 -4.27 12.51 -2.53
C GLY A 170 -3.41 13.14 -3.61
N ARG A 171 -2.94 12.32 -4.55
CA ARG A 171 -2.25 12.79 -5.76
C ARG A 171 -2.73 12.06 -6.99
N GLY A 172 -2.68 12.70 -8.14
CA GLY A 172 -3.00 12.04 -9.39
C GLY A 172 -2.48 12.75 -10.62
N GLN A 173 -2.46 12.02 -11.72
CA GLN A 173 -2.24 12.54 -13.06
C GLN A 173 -3.38 12.04 -13.95
N PHE A 174 -3.89 12.92 -14.80
CA PHE A 174 -5.06 12.68 -15.62
C PHE A 174 -4.72 12.86 -17.11
N VAL A 175 -5.43 12.13 -17.98
CA VAL A 175 -5.31 12.31 -19.43
C VAL A 175 -6.03 13.60 -19.83
N GLY A 176 -5.27 14.57 -20.34
CA GLY A 176 -5.75 15.92 -20.62
C GLY A 176 -5.42 16.90 -19.48
N SER A 177 -5.23 18.17 -19.80
CA SER A 177 -5.13 19.20 -18.77
C SER A 177 -6.44 19.28 -18.01
N ARG A 178 -6.38 19.29 -16.66
CA ARG A 178 -7.36 20.03 -15.86
C ARG A 178 -7.24 21.48 -16.33
N GLU A 179 -7.94 21.85 -17.40
CA GLU A 179 -8.03 23.25 -17.77
C GLU A 179 -8.67 23.95 -16.58
N SER A 180 -7.89 24.85 -15.96
CA SER A 180 -8.38 25.73 -14.93
C SER A 180 -9.55 26.50 -15.52
N VAL A 181 -10.77 26.12 -15.15
CA VAL A 181 -11.94 26.96 -15.36
C VAL A 181 -11.75 28.13 -14.40
N VAL A 182 -11.23 29.23 -14.95
CA VAL A 182 -11.13 30.54 -14.29
C VAL A 182 -12.52 31.14 -14.14
#